data_AF-A0A7X7JXH7-F1
#
_entry.id   AF-A0A7X7JXH7-F1
#
_cell.length_a   1.000
_cell.length_b   1.000
_cell.length_c   1.000
_cell.angle_alpha   90.00
_cell.angle_beta   90.00
_cell.angle_gamma   90.00
#
_symmetry.space_group_name_H-M   'P 1'
#
loop_
_entity.id
_entity.type
_entity.pdbx_description
1 polymer ?
#
loop_
_entity_poly.entity_id
_entity_poly.type
_entity_poly.pdbx_seq_one_letter_code
_entity_poly.pdbx_strand_id
1 'polypeptide(L)'
;MNRNIIFTKKDTAELVERPMPEAGPGQVRVRLVRSTLSTGTERANVTGSRVVSIWDPPDAPVAWPRQSGYSSSGIVDAVGAGV
;
A
#
# COMPACT_ATOMS: atom_id res chain seq x y z
N MET A 1 10.96 -13.59 -0.63
CA MET A 1 10.05 -13.18 0.46
C MET A 1 9.56 -11.77 0.14
N ASN A 2 8.25 -11.54 0.16
CA ASN A 2 7.62 -10.26 -0.17
C ASN A 2 6.81 -9.79 1.05
N ARG A 3 7.52 -9.10 1.95
CA ARG A 3 6.98 -8.64 3.23
C ARG A 3 6.21 -7.34 3.04
N ASN A 4 5.00 -7.31 3.56
CA ASN A 4 4.08 -6.18 3.45
C ASN A 4 3.64 -5.75 4.84
N ILE A 5 3.60 -4.44 5.08
CA ILE A 5 2.99 -3.86 6.27
C ILE A 5 1.51 -3.66 5.95
N ILE A 6 0.64 -4.33 6.70
CA ILE A 6 -0.81 -4.28 6.53
C ILE A 6 -1.45 -3.83 7.84
N PHE A 7 -2.39 -2.90 7.77
CA PHE A 7 -3.22 -2.53 8.92
C PHE A 7 -4.45 -3.43 8.94
N THR A 8 -4.50 -4.38 9.87
CA THR A 8 -5.56 -5.40 9.90
C THR A 8 -6.73 -5.05 10.82
N LYS A 9 -6.51 -4.13 11.76
CA LYS A 9 -7.52 -3.52 12.62
C LYS A 9 -6.99 -2.18 13.13
N LYS A 10 -7.87 -1.44 13.82
CA LYS A 10 -7.53 -0.14 14.41
C LYS A 10 -6.26 -0.24 15.28
N ASP A 11 -5.37 0.73 15.08
CA ASP A 11 -4.12 0.92 15.82
C ASP A 11 -3.19 -0.32 15.76
N THR A 12 -3.29 -1.12 14.70
CA THR A 12 -2.50 -2.35 14.52
C THR A 12 -1.88 -2.39 13.13
N ALA A 13 -0.56 -2.60 13.08
CA ALA A 13 0.20 -2.88 11.87
C ALA A 13 0.87 -4.25 11.98
N GLU A 14 0.65 -5.11 10.99
CA GLU A 14 1.18 -6.46 10.93
C GLU A 14 2.10 -6.60 9.72
N LEU A 15 3.24 -7.28 9.92
CA LEU A 15 4.15 -7.63 8.85
C LEU A 15 3.77 -9.02 8.32
N VAL A 16 3.23 -9.08 7.12
CA VAL A 16 2.76 -10.32 6.50
C VAL A 16 3.59 -10.68 5.27
N GLU A 17 3.80 -11.97 5.03
CA GLU A 17 4.33 -12.44 3.75
C GLU A 17 3.21 -12.53 2.72
N ARG A 18 3.49 -12.10 1.49
CA ARG A 18 2.60 -12.27 0.35
C ARG A 18 3.35 -12.96 -0.80
N PRO A 19 2.63 -13.54 -1.77
CA PRO A 19 3.25 -13.94 -3.02
C PRO A 19 3.97 -12.74 -3.68
N MET A 20 5.08 -13.02 -4.37
CA MET A 20 5.71 -12.02 -5.22
C MET A 20 4.79 -11.77 -6.43
N PRO A 21 4.43 -10.52 -6.76
CA PRO A 21 3.66 -10.27 -7.97
C PRO A 21 4.49 -10.56 -9.22
N GLU A 22 3.82 -10.89 -10.32
CA GLU A 22 4.40 -10.88 -11.66
C GLU A 22 4.15 -9.52 -12.33
N ALA A 23 5.02 -9.12 -13.24
CA ALA A 23 4.79 -7.94 -14.06
C ALA A 23 3.90 -8.32 -15.25
N GLY A 24 2.63 -7.94 -15.22
CA GLY A 24 1.70 -8.14 -16.34
C GLY A 24 1.98 -7.19 -17.52
N PRO A 25 1.31 -7.38 -18.68
CA PRO A 25 1.45 -6.48 -19.83
C PRO A 25 1.27 -5.01 -19.45
N GLY A 26 2.16 -4.13 -19.92
CA GLY A 26 2.14 -2.70 -19.59
C GLY A 26 2.57 -2.34 -18.15
N GLN A 27 3.09 -3.30 -17.37
CA GLN A 27 3.51 -3.08 -15.97
C GLN A 27 5.01 -3.31 -15.75
N VAL A 28 5.56 -2.61 -14.77
CA VAL A 28 6.86 -2.92 -14.16
C VAL A 28 6.64 -3.52 -12.78
N ARG A 29 7.50 -4.46 -12.38
CA ARG A 29 7.64 -4.84 -10.97
C ARG A 29 8.78 -4.06 -10.36
N VAL A 30 8.51 -3.42 -9.24
CA VAL A 30 9.47 -2.61 -8.51
C VAL A 30 9.79 -3.30 -7.19
N ARG A 31 11.07 -3.63 -6.98
CA ARG A 31 11.58 -3.95 -5.67
C ARG A 31 11.76 -2.66 -4.88
N LEU A 32 10.85 -2.41 -3.96
CA LEU A 32 10.88 -1.22 -3.11
C LEU A 32 12.19 -1.14 -2.30
N VAL A 33 12.80 0.05 -2.29
CA VAL A 33 14.03 0.35 -1.54
C VAL A 33 13.75 1.37 -0.45
N ARG A 34 12.86 2.34 -0.70
CA ARG A 34 12.41 3.34 0.26
C ARG A 34 10.92 3.59 0.10
N SER A 35 10.24 3.79 1.23
CA SER A 35 8.91 4.35 1.30
C SER A 35 8.89 5.37 2.43
N THR A 36 8.23 6.49 2.20
CA THR A 36 8.05 7.55 3.20
C THR A 36 6.63 7.48 3.77
N LEU A 37 6.43 8.14 4.90
CA LEU A 37 5.13 8.20 5.57
C LEU A 37 4.62 9.64 5.54
N SER A 38 3.38 9.82 5.10
CA SER A 38 2.61 11.03 5.36
C SER A 38 1.95 10.90 6.73
N THR A 39 2.29 11.81 7.63
CA THR A 39 1.73 11.78 9.00
C THR A 39 0.20 11.83 9.01
N GLY A 40 -0.42 12.49 8.02
CA GLY A 40 -1.87 12.53 7.87
C GLY A 40 -2.44 11.21 7.34
N THR A 41 -1.97 10.77 6.18
CA THR A 41 -2.55 9.63 5.45
C THR A 41 -2.31 8.31 6.16
N GLU A 42 -1.08 8.06 6.63
CA GLU A 42 -0.75 6.85 7.38
C GLU A 42 -1.51 6.80 8.71
N ARG A 43 -1.62 7.93 9.44
CA ARG A 43 -2.44 8.00 10.66
C ARG A 43 -3.90 7.68 10.37
N ALA A 44 -4.48 8.28 9.33
CA ALA A 44 -5.87 8.06 8.95
C ALA A 44 -6.13 6.58 8.59
N ASN A 45 -5.18 5.93 7.93
CA ASN A 45 -5.25 4.51 7.61
C ASN A 45 -5.16 3.62 8.85
N VAL A 46 -4.13 3.80 9.71
CA VAL A 46 -3.92 2.92 10.87
C VAL A 46 -4.97 3.10 11.98
N THR A 47 -5.54 4.30 12.13
CA THR A 47 -6.55 4.59 13.18
C THR A 47 -7.98 4.29 12.76
N GLY A 48 -8.22 4.01 11.47
CA GLY A 48 -9.56 3.74 10.94
C GLY A 48 -10.39 4.99 10.64
N SER A 49 -9.79 6.07 10.14
CA SER A 49 -10.54 7.23 9.63
C SER A 49 -11.49 6.82 8.49
N ARG A 50 -12.67 7.44 8.42
CA ARG A 50 -13.62 7.27 7.31
C ARG A 50 -13.11 7.91 6.02
N VAL A 51 -12.43 9.04 6.15
CA VAL A 51 -11.87 9.80 5.03
C VAL A 51 -10.34 9.68 5.10
N VAL A 52 -9.75 9.01 4.12
CA VAL A 52 -8.29 8.80 3.97
C VAL A 52 -7.75 9.43 2.68
N SER A 53 -8.63 9.77 1.75
CA SER A 53 -8.38 10.42 0.46
C SER A 53 -9.32 11.61 0.27
N ILE A 54 -8.91 12.60 -0.52
CA ILE A 54 -9.77 13.72 -0.93
C ILE A 54 -10.95 13.29 -1.82
N TRP A 55 -10.90 12.05 -2.32
CA TRP A 55 -11.93 11.46 -3.18
C TRP A 55 -12.94 10.60 -2.41
N ASP A 56 -12.73 10.38 -1.10
CA ASP A 56 -13.63 9.53 -0.32
C ASP A 56 -14.95 10.26 -0.03
N PRO A 57 -16.10 9.58 -0.17
CA PRO A 57 -17.37 10.16 0.24
C PRO A 57 -17.44 10.31 1.77
N PRO A 58 -18.19 11.30 2.29
CA PRO A 58 -18.26 11.57 3.74
C PRO A 58 -18.73 10.39 4.59
N ASP A 59 -19.51 9.48 4.01
CA ASP A 59 -20.13 8.31 4.63
C ASP A 59 -19.42 6.99 4.30
N ALA A 60 -18.21 7.04 3.74
CA ALA A 60 -17.43 5.84 3.43
C ALA A 60 -17.28 4.92 4.67
N PRO A 61 -17.60 3.62 4.54
CA PRO A 61 -17.43 2.68 5.65
C PRO A 61 -15.95 2.45 5.95
N VAL A 62 -15.63 2.25 7.23
CA VAL A 62 -14.28 1.84 7.64
C VAL A 62 -14.10 0.35 7.34
N ALA A 63 -13.37 0.04 6.27
CA ALA A 63 -12.99 -1.33 5.94
C ALA A 63 -11.55 -1.64 6.34
N TRP A 64 -11.31 -2.90 6.70
CA TRP A 64 -9.99 -3.51 6.93
C TRP A 64 -9.88 -4.77 6.06
N PRO A 65 -8.68 -5.20 5.64
CA PRO A 65 -7.38 -4.58 5.90
C PRO A 65 -7.14 -3.31 5.06
N ARG A 66 -6.20 -2.46 5.51
CA ARG A 66 -5.72 -1.29 4.76
C ARG A 66 -4.22 -1.40 4.51
N GLN A 67 -3.75 -0.81 3.42
CA GLN A 67 -2.33 -0.74 3.08
C GLN A 67 -2.00 0.67 2.61
N SER A 68 -0.86 1.22 3.07
CA SER A 68 -0.32 2.50 2.62
C SER A 68 1.03 2.30 1.91
N GLY A 69 1.82 3.36 1.74
CA GLY A 69 3.12 3.32 1.06
C GLY A 69 3.12 3.94 -0.33
N TYR A 70 2.25 4.93 -0.56
CA TYR A 70 2.04 5.57 -1.86
C TYR A 70 3.21 6.48 -2.29
N SER A 71 4.02 6.96 -1.33
CA SER A 71 5.24 7.71 -1.63
C SER A 71 6.43 6.78 -1.46
N SER A 72 6.84 6.14 -2.56
CA SER A 72 7.87 5.11 -2.54
C SER A 72 8.72 5.12 -3.81
N SER A 73 9.93 4.58 -3.69
CA SER A 73 10.87 4.40 -4.78
C SER A 73 11.62 3.08 -4.64
N GLY A 74 12.05 2.56 -5.78
CA GLY A 74 12.73 1.28 -5.84
C GLY A 74 13.39 1.02 -7.18
N ILE A 75 13.80 -0.23 -7.37
CA ILE A 75 14.48 -0.69 -8.58
C ILE A 75 13.50 -1.55 -9.36
N VAL A 76 13.32 -1.25 -10.65
CA VAL A 76 12.58 -2.13 -11.56
C VAL A 76 13.36 -3.43 -11.71
N ASP A 77 12.74 -4.56 -11.37
CA ASP A 77 13.38 -5.89 -11.38
C ASP A 77 12.67 -6.91 -12.29
N ALA A 78 11.54 -6.54 -12.88
CA ALA A 78 10.90 -7.23 -13.99
C ALA A 78 10.00 -6.26 -14.77
N VAL A 79 9.78 -6.55 -16.05
CA VAL A 79 8.87 -5.81 -16.94
C VAL A 79 7.95 -6.79 -17.65
N GLY A 80 6.70 -6.41 -17.86
CA GLY A 80 5.77 -7.19 -18.68
C GLY A 80 5.85 -6.82 -20.16
N ALA A 81 5.10 -7.55 -20.99
CA ALA A 81 5.06 -7.30 -22.42
C ALA A 81 4.63 -5.86 -22.74
N GLY A 82 5.32 -5.21 -23.69
CA GLY A 82 4.98 -3.86 -24.16
C GLY A 82 5.38 -2.72 -23.23
N VAL A 83 6.30 -2.98 -22.29
CA VAL A 83 6.96 -2.00 -21.41
C VAL A 83 8.39 -1.78 -21.83
#